data_AF-A0A0P7YEQ9-F1
#
_entry.id   AF-A0A0P7YEQ9-F1
#
_cell.length_a   1.000
_cell.length_b   1.000
_cell.length_c   1.000
_cell.angle_alpha   90.00
_cell.angle_beta   90.00
_cell.angle_gamma   90.00
#
_symmetry.space_group_name_H-M   'P 1'
#
loop_
_entity.id
_entity.type
_entity.pdbx_description
1 polymer ?
#
loop_
_entity_poly.entity_id
_entity_poly.type
_entity_poly.pdbx_seq_one_letter_code
_entity_poly.pdbx_strand_id
1 'polypeptide(L)'
;MFAILAVGLVWSLAGPGRLLPADPPWGPIAMMVLVAPGAYFTITASVRAAPVSVVAPFRYTRLLFLAGLGIVVLGERVTLPLVLGSTLIIGSGLYALARERRAAPALHSNDAAP
;
A
#
# COMPACT_ATOMS: atom_id res chain seq x y z
N MET A 1 10.26 10.27 9.49
CA MET A 1 9.96 11.70 9.30
C MET A 1 11.21 12.56 9.47
N PHE A 2 11.91 12.49 10.61
CA PHE A 2 13.21 13.18 10.79
C PHE A 2 14.27 12.82 9.74
N ALA A 3 14.37 11.54 9.34
CA ALA A 3 15.31 11.13 8.30
C ALA A 3 15.02 11.75 6.92
N ILE A 4 13.74 11.94 6.58
CA ILE A 4 13.32 12.55 5.29
C ILE A 4 13.61 14.05 5.32
N LEU A 5 13.36 14.71 6.45
CA LEU A 5 13.69 16.12 6.66
C LEU A 5 15.21 16.34 6.61
N ALA A 6 15.98 15.45 7.22
CA ALA A 6 17.45 15.52 7.21
C ALA A 6 18.02 15.34 5.78
N VAL A 7 17.53 14.34 5.03
CA VAL A 7 17.94 14.13 3.63
C VAL A 7 17.56 15.31 2.74
N GLY A 8 16.33 15.83 2.88
CA GLY A 8 15.88 17.01 2.15
C GLY A 8 16.72 18.24 2.48
N LEU A 9 17.02 18.47 3.76
CA LEU A 9 17.85 19.58 4.22
C LEU A 9 19.28 19.48 3.68
N VAL A 10 19.89 18.30 3.74
CA VAL A 10 21.25 18.07 3.20
C VAL A 10 21.28 18.30 1.68
N TRP A 11 20.27 17.83 0.94
CA TRP A 11 20.18 18.04 -0.50
C TRP A 11 19.99 19.52 -0.87
N SER A 12 19.26 20.28 -0.05
CA SER A 12 19.10 21.73 -0.21
C SER A 12 20.36 22.54 0.08
N LEU A 13 21.21 22.07 0.99
CA LEU A 13 22.42 22.78 1.40
C LEU A 13 23.62 22.42 0.52
N ALA A 14 23.66 21.18 0.01
CA ALA A 14 24.78 20.65 -0.76
C ALA A 14 24.62 20.79 -2.29
N GLY A 15 23.42 21.10 -2.81
CA GLY A 15 23.16 21.23 -4.25
C GLY A 15 22.47 22.55 -4.65
N PRO A 16 22.41 22.89 -5.95
CA PRO A 16 21.73 24.09 -6.47
C PRO A 16 20.18 24.01 -6.38
N GLY A 17 19.63 22.99 -5.72
CA GLY A 17 18.19 22.73 -5.68
C GLY A 17 17.49 23.58 -4.63
N ARG A 18 16.63 24.52 -5.07
CA ARG A 18 15.60 25.08 -4.17
C ARG A 18 14.68 23.94 -3.73
N LEU A 19 14.47 23.81 -2.41
CA LEU A 19 13.49 22.89 -1.82
C LEU A 19 12.07 23.13 -2.30
N LEU A 20 11.78 24.38 -2.66
CA LEU A 20 10.49 24.81 -3.17
C LEU A 20 10.66 25.10 -4.67
N PRO A 21 9.94 24.36 -5.53
CA PRO A 21 9.79 24.73 -6.94
C PRO A 21 9.35 26.20 -7.04
N ALA A 22 9.69 26.89 -8.14
CA ALA A 22 9.18 28.24 -8.38
C ALA A 22 7.64 28.25 -8.47
N ASP A 23 7.08 27.18 -9.05
CA ASP A 23 5.63 26.96 -9.19
C ASP A 23 5.26 25.59 -8.58
N PRO A 24 5.06 25.51 -7.26
CA PRO A 24 4.67 24.26 -6.60
C PRO A 24 3.38 23.65 -7.18
N PRO A 25 3.22 22.33 -7.33
CA PRO A 25 1.93 21.77 -7.75
C PRO A 25 0.95 21.67 -6.57
N TRP A 26 0.33 22.79 -6.16
CA TRP A 26 -0.54 22.85 -4.96
C TRP A 26 -1.71 21.85 -4.98
N GLY A 27 -2.31 21.61 -6.14
CA GLY A 27 -3.45 20.71 -6.28
C GLY A 27 -3.13 19.26 -5.87
N PRO A 28 -2.16 18.59 -6.52
CA PRO A 28 -1.69 17.26 -6.12
C PRO A 28 -1.19 17.19 -4.68
N ILE A 29 -0.50 18.23 -4.20
CA ILE A 29 0.02 18.28 -2.83
C ILE A 29 -1.14 18.29 -1.83
N ALA A 30 -2.14 19.16 -2.01
CA ALA A 30 -3.31 19.22 -1.14
C ALA A 30 -4.07 17.89 -1.13
N MET A 31 -4.24 17.26 -2.29
CA MET A 31 -4.84 15.93 -2.40
C MET A 31 -4.08 14.89 -1.58
N MET A 32 -2.75 14.80 -1.71
CA MET A 32 -1.97 13.84 -0.93
C MET A 32 -2.06 14.09 0.58
N VAL A 33 -2.03 15.35 1.00
CA VAL A 33 -2.10 15.75 2.41
C VAL A 33 -3.46 15.42 3.03
N LEU A 34 -4.55 15.46 2.26
CA LEU A 34 -5.89 15.12 2.78
C LEU A 34 -6.17 13.61 2.71
N VAL A 35 -5.84 12.98 1.58
CA VAL A 35 -6.21 11.58 1.32
C VAL A 35 -5.33 10.60 2.10
N ALA A 36 -4.01 10.85 2.20
CA ALA A 36 -3.10 9.90 2.84
C ALA A 36 -3.38 9.72 4.35
N PRO A 37 -3.59 10.78 5.15
CA PRO A 37 -3.97 10.62 6.55
C PRO A 37 -5.35 10.00 6.70
N GLY A 38 -6.33 10.42 5.88
CA GLY A 38 -7.68 9.83 5.88
C GLY A 38 -7.63 8.31 5.69
N ALA A 39 -6.91 7.84 4.67
CA ALA A 39 -6.71 6.42 4.42
C ALA A 39 -6.02 5.72 5.60
N TYR A 40 -5.02 6.34 6.23
CA TYR A 40 -4.33 5.79 7.39
C TYR A 40 -5.23 5.68 8.62
N PHE A 41 -6.06 6.70 8.88
CA PHE A 41 -7.05 6.68 9.96
C PHE A 41 -8.07 5.57 9.73
N THR A 42 -8.59 5.40 8.50
CA THR A 42 -9.53 4.32 8.18
C THR A 42 -8.91 2.95 8.40
N ILE A 43 -7.66 2.73 8.00
CA ILE A 43 -6.94 1.46 8.26
C ILE A 43 -6.79 1.23 9.76
N THR A 44 -6.38 2.25 10.50
CA THR A 44 -6.17 2.15 11.96
C THR A 44 -7.49 1.86 12.68
N ALA A 45 -8.60 2.46 12.24
CA ALA A 45 -9.94 2.18 12.75
C ALA A 45 -10.38 0.75 12.41
N SER A 46 -10.12 0.28 11.18
CA SER A 46 -10.47 -1.07 10.73
C SER A 46 -9.76 -2.15 11.54
N VAL A 47 -8.47 -1.99 11.85
CA VAL A 47 -7.71 -2.95 12.69
C VAL A 47 -8.25 -3.03 14.12
N ARG A 48 -8.94 -1.98 14.61
CA ARG A 48 -9.57 -1.98 15.94
C ARG A 48 -10.98 -2.59 15.92
N ALA A 49 -11.68 -2.50 14.79
CA ALA A 49 -13.07 -2.95 14.65
C ALA A 49 -13.20 -4.39 14.14
N ALA A 50 -12.20 -4.91 13.42
CA ALA A 50 -12.26 -6.24 12.80
C ALA A 50 -11.08 -7.12 13.24
N PRO A 51 -11.25 -8.46 13.23
CA PRO A 51 -10.15 -9.40 13.47
C PRO A 51 -8.99 -9.15 12.49
N VAL A 52 -7.76 -9.25 12.99
CA VAL A 52 -6.54 -9.00 12.21
C VAL A 52 -6.46 -9.87 10.94
N SER A 53 -7.05 -11.07 10.98
CA SER A 53 -7.16 -11.99 9.83
C SER A 53 -7.99 -11.42 8.67
N VAL A 54 -8.92 -10.50 8.91
CA VAL A 54 -9.73 -9.87 7.86
C VAL A 54 -8.99 -8.71 7.22
N VAL A 55 -8.12 -8.02 7.97
CA VAL A 55 -7.42 -6.81 7.50
C VAL A 55 -6.06 -7.14 6.86
N ALA A 56 -5.43 -8.23 7.26
CA ALA A 56 -4.18 -8.72 6.68
C ALA A 56 -4.20 -8.83 5.14
N PRO A 57 -5.20 -9.46 4.49
CA PRO A 57 -5.19 -9.63 3.03
C PRO A 57 -5.32 -8.30 2.29
N PHE A 58 -6.07 -7.33 2.83
CA PHE A 58 -6.21 -5.99 2.23
C PHE A 58 -4.89 -5.20 2.16
N ARG A 59 -3.98 -5.39 3.12
CA ARG A 59 -2.67 -4.73 3.08
C ARG A 59 -1.84 -5.21 1.88
N TYR A 60 -2.00 -6.47 1.49
CA TYR A 60 -1.26 -7.06 0.38
C TYR A 60 -1.91 -6.77 -0.98
N THR A 61 -3.25 -6.76 -1.07
CA THR A 61 -3.95 -6.39 -2.32
C THR A 61 -3.68 -4.95 -2.72
N ARG A 62 -3.43 -4.05 -1.76
CA ARG A 62 -3.01 -2.66 -2.04
C ARG A 62 -1.75 -2.59 -2.90
N LEU A 63 -0.78 -3.49 -2.70
CA LEU A 63 0.45 -3.53 -3.50
C LEU A 63 0.17 -3.87 -4.97
N LEU A 64 -0.76 -4.79 -5.21
CA LEU A 64 -1.23 -5.11 -6.57
C LEU A 64 -1.88 -3.90 -7.24
N PHE A 65 -2.76 -3.21 -6.52
CA PHE A 65 -3.45 -2.01 -7.02
C PHE A 65 -2.48 -0.87 -7.34
N LEU A 66 -1.50 -0.63 -6.46
CA LEU A 66 -0.44 0.37 -6.68
C LEU A 66 0.38 0.05 -7.93
N ALA A 67 0.77 -1.22 -8.13
CA ALA A 67 1.48 -1.65 -9.32
C ALA A 67 0.64 -1.47 -10.60
N GLY A 68 -0.63 -1.86 -10.57
CA GLY A 68 -1.55 -1.68 -11.70
C GLY A 68 -1.78 -0.20 -12.04
N LEU A 69 -2.02 0.64 -11.03
CA LEU A 69 -2.15 2.09 -11.20
C LEU A 69 -0.85 2.71 -11.74
N GLY A 70 0.32 2.21 -11.33
CA GLY A 70 1.61 2.64 -11.89
C GLY A 70 1.68 2.47 -13.40
N ILE A 71 1.29 1.29 -13.89
CA ILE A 71 1.28 0.98 -15.33
C ILE A 71 0.24 1.83 -16.06
N VAL A 72 -0.98 1.95 -15.52
CA VAL A 72 -2.11 2.63 -16.19
C VAL A 72 -1.98 4.15 -16.16
N VAL A 73 -1.61 4.73 -15.02
CA VAL A 73 -1.60 6.19 -14.80
C VAL A 73 -0.27 6.82 -15.21
N LEU A 74 0.86 6.16 -14.92
CA LEU A 74 2.18 6.69 -15.28
C LEU A 74 2.67 6.16 -16.64
N GLY A 75 2.00 5.19 -17.25
CA GLY A 75 2.37 4.64 -18.55
C GLY A 75 3.73 3.91 -18.52
N GLU A 76 4.13 3.36 -17.37
CA GLU A 76 5.40 2.67 -17.24
C GLU A 76 5.48 1.50 -18.22
N ARG A 77 6.55 1.48 -19.03
CA ARG A 77 6.80 0.39 -19.97
C ARG A 77 7.10 -0.88 -19.19
N VAL A 78 6.41 -1.96 -19.54
CA VAL A 78 6.61 -3.27 -18.94
C VAL A 78 7.99 -3.79 -19.31
N THR A 79 8.94 -3.59 -18.40
CA THR A 79 10.32 -4.06 -18.52
C THR A 79 10.51 -5.36 -17.73
N LEU A 80 11.50 -6.18 -18.11
CA LEU A 80 11.80 -7.44 -17.43
C LEU A 80 11.84 -7.34 -15.88
N PRO A 81 12.47 -6.31 -15.27
CA PRO A 81 12.47 -6.12 -13.83
C PRO A 81 11.07 -5.90 -13.23
N LEU A 82 10.21 -5.14 -13.92
CA LEU A 82 8.82 -4.92 -13.50
C LEU A 82 8.01 -6.22 -13.56
N VAL A 83 8.22 -7.03 -14.59
CA VAL A 83 7.56 -8.35 -14.72
C VAL A 83 7.97 -9.28 -13.58
N LEU A 84 9.26 -9.34 -13.26
CA LEU A 84 9.76 -10.15 -12.14
C LEU A 84 9.19 -9.66 -10.80
N GLY A 85 9.26 -8.36 -10.53
CA GLY A 85 8.72 -7.76 -9.30
C GLY A 85 7.20 -7.96 -9.16
N SER A 86 6.44 -7.70 -10.23
CA SER A 86 4.98 -7.88 -10.22
C SER A 86 4.58 -9.34 -10.07
N THR A 87 5.27 -10.27 -10.73
CA THR A 87 5.03 -11.72 -10.57
C THR A 87 5.24 -12.17 -9.13
N LEU A 88 6.29 -11.67 -8.46
CA LEU A 88 6.56 -11.97 -7.05
C LEU A 88 5.46 -11.40 -6.13
N ILE A 89 5.01 -10.16 -6.37
CA ILE A 89 3.94 -9.52 -5.60
C ILE A 89 2.61 -10.28 -5.79
N ILE A 90 2.26 -10.63 -7.04
CA ILE A 90 1.06 -11.40 -7.38
C ILE A 90 1.12 -12.80 -6.73
N GLY A 91 2.25 -13.50 -6.85
CA GLY A 91 2.46 -14.82 -6.25
C GLY A 91 2.34 -14.81 -4.72
N SER A 92 2.89 -13.78 -4.07
CA SER A 92 2.76 -13.57 -2.62
C SER A 92 1.31 -13.32 -2.21
N GLY A 93 0.57 -12.50 -2.98
CA GLY A 93 -0.85 -12.25 -2.76
C GLY A 93 -1.72 -13.52 -2.90
N LEU A 94 -1.47 -14.32 -3.94
CA LEU A 94 -2.13 -15.62 -4.13
C LEU A 94 -1.82 -16.61 -2.99
N TYR A 95 -0.57 -16.64 -2.52
CA TYR A 95 -0.19 -17.47 -1.38
C TYR A 95 -0.88 -17.04 -0.09
N ALA A 96 -0.98 -15.73 0.19
CA ALA A 96 -1.69 -15.22 1.35
C ALA A 96 -3.17 -15.63 1.33
N LEU A 97 -3.84 -15.50 0.18
CA LEU A 97 -5.23 -15.93 0.01
C LEU A 97 -5.40 -17.45 0.18
N ALA A 98 -4.48 -18.24 -0.37
CA ALA A 98 -4.50 -19.70 -0.23
C ALA A 98 -4.25 -20.14 1.22
N ARG A 99 -3.38 -19.43 1.95
CA ARG A 99 -3.10 -19.68 3.38
C ARG A 99 -4.33 -19.37 4.25
N GLU A 100 -5.02 -18.27 4.01
CA GLU A 100 -6.26 -17.94 4.75
C GLU A 100 -7.37 -18.96 4.53
N ARG A 101 -7.54 -19.43 3.28
CA ARG A 101 -8.52 -20.52 3.00
C ARG A 101 -8.20 -21.81 3.73
N ARG A 102 -6.91 -22.10 3.97
CA ARG A 102 -6.47 -23.27 4.76
C ARG A 102 -6.55 -23.03 6.27
N ALA A 103 -6.49 -21.78 6.72
CA ALA A 103 -6.56 -21.41 8.13
C ALA A 103 -7.98 -21.18 8.63
N ALA A 104 -8.99 -21.09 7.74
CA ALA A 104 -10.41 -21.08 8.10
C ALA A 104 -10.81 -22.48 8.63
N PRO A 105 -11.06 -22.65 9.93
CA PRO A 105 -11.47 -23.95 10.48
C PRO A 105 -12.86 -24.28 9.93
N ALA A 106 -13.02 -25.47 9.36
CA ALA A 106 -14.32 -26.06 9.10
C ALA A 106 -15.05 -26.27 10.44
N LEU A 107 -15.83 -25.28 10.88
CA LEU A 107 -16.73 -25.39 12.01
C LEU A 107 -18.15 -25.21 11.47
N HIS A 108 -19.06 -26.05 11.96
CA HIS A 108 -20.49 -26.22 11.63
C HIS A 108 -20.85 -27.40 10.71
N SER A 109 -20.54 -28.62 11.15
CA SER A 109 -21.40 -29.78 10.81
C SER A 109 -21.71 -30.72 11.99
N ASN A 110 -21.31 -30.38 13.22
CA ASN A 110 -21.68 -31.13 14.41
C ASN A 110 -22.11 -30.13 15.49
N ASP A 111 -23.21 -30.40 16.18
CA ASP A 111 -23.84 -29.59 17.25
C ASP A 111 -25.12 -28.83 16.82
N ALA A 112 -25.93 -29.44 15.95
CA ALA A 112 -27.38 -29.33 16.12
C ALA A 112 -27.77 -30.28 17.28
N ALA A 113 -28.17 -29.68 18.40
CA ALA A 113 -28.70 -30.27 19.64
C ALA A 113 -29.95 -31.14 19.43
N PRO A 114 -30.65 -31.60 20.50
CA PRO A 114 -30.25 -31.96 21.87
C PRO A 114 -30.32 -33.48 22.16
#